data_AF-G7VZS9-F1
#
_entry.id   AF-G7VZS9-F1
#
_cell.length_a   1.000
_cell.length_b   1.000
_cell.length_c   1.000
_cell.angle_alpha   90.00
_cell.angle_beta   90.00
_cell.angle_gamma   90.00
#
_symmetry.space_group_name_H-M   'P 1'
#
loop_
_entity.id
_entity.type
_entity.pdbx_description
1 polymer ?
#
loop_
_entity_poly.entity_id
_entity_poly.type
_entity_poly.pdbx_seq_one_letter_code
_entity_poly.pdbx_strand_id
1 'polypeptide(L)'
;MEEVLNQREAIYLLSDSHELDKACELFRISYTHNDWDEANKVADYLHALAKSLYHIQLRNAADGKHETLNTKHPLVFYYAYSYLAKSIYFQNKGKYQEAREYIMKYGEMGWFMGLDESGHEEVERFRFLAKANLYTIELLSGKRELLPEYVQFLHANDEELLPGLVGIAEAANLNNWNIDDLLNDFAHDIEIFEGYEDRGNRVYYVKLVNQLAIYYFKQGQYTVALNYVLASLKSSVSAETDGDFRTLVALFEAYRDLATSSQQEQYQTILLRGLHNEKGFNLGNYGLGVS
;
A
#
# COMPACT_ATOMS: atom_id res chain seq x y z
N MET A 1 2.41 -11.48 -22.12
CA MET A 1 2.09 -10.27 -21.33
C MET A 1 0.66 -9.83 -21.60
N GLU A 2 0.18 -9.86 -22.85
CA GLU A 2 -1.21 -9.52 -23.22
C GLU A 2 -2.33 -10.45 -22.70
N GLU A 3 -2.08 -11.73 -22.43
CA GLU A 3 -3.21 -12.67 -22.19
C GLU A 3 -3.71 -12.82 -20.74
N VAL A 4 -2.91 -12.45 -19.73
CA VAL A 4 -3.37 -12.47 -18.31
C VAL A 4 -3.93 -11.11 -17.88
N LEU A 5 -3.52 -10.03 -18.56
CA LEU A 5 -4.09 -8.69 -18.43
C LEU A 5 -5.53 -8.59 -19.01
N ASN A 6 -5.91 -9.53 -19.87
CA ASN A 6 -7.06 -9.41 -20.77
C ASN A 6 -8.47 -9.59 -20.17
N GLN A 7 -8.64 -10.07 -18.93
CA GLN A 7 -9.99 -10.27 -18.36
C GLN A 7 -10.44 -9.18 -17.39
N ARG A 8 -9.52 -8.50 -16.70
CA ARG A 8 -9.85 -7.37 -15.80
C ARG A 8 -9.67 -6.00 -16.48
N GLU A 9 -8.75 -5.86 -17.44
CA GLU A 9 -8.65 -4.65 -18.27
C GLU A 9 -9.83 -4.50 -19.25
N ALA A 10 -10.35 -5.62 -19.77
CA ALA A 10 -11.45 -5.61 -20.74
C ALA A 10 -12.78 -5.06 -20.17
N ILE A 11 -13.00 -5.16 -18.86
CA ILE A 11 -14.17 -4.55 -18.20
C ILE A 11 -13.95 -3.03 -18.03
N TYR A 12 -12.71 -2.57 -17.89
CA TYR A 12 -12.38 -1.18 -17.57
C TYR A 12 -12.30 -0.26 -18.81
N LEU A 13 -11.88 -0.80 -19.95
CA LEU A 13 -11.96 -0.14 -21.26
C LEU A 13 -13.41 0.18 -21.70
N LEU A 14 -14.41 -0.39 -21.01
CA LEU A 14 -15.84 -0.17 -21.26
C LEU A 14 -16.49 0.88 -20.34
N SER A 15 -15.74 1.50 -19.41
CA SER A 15 -16.28 2.56 -18.55
C SER A 15 -16.16 3.95 -19.18
N ASP A 16 -17.22 4.75 -19.10
CA ASP A 16 -17.24 6.16 -19.52
C ASP A 16 -16.45 7.09 -18.55
N SER A 17 -15.61 6.52 -17.68
CA SER A 17 -14.78 7.28 -16.74
C SER A 17 -13.65 8.01 -17.45
N HIS A 18 -13.29 9.19 -16.94
CA HIS A 18 -12.23 10.02 -17.46
C HIS A 18 -10.85 9.31 -17.36
N GLU A 19 -9.93 9.62 -18.28
CA GLU A 19 -8.60 8.99 -18.33
C GLU A 19 -7.80 9.18 -17.04
N LEU A 20 -7.95 10.34 -16.37
CA LEU A 20 -7.35 10.61 -15.06
C LEU A 20 -7.81 9.62 -13.98
N ASP A 21 -9.11 9.30 -13.93
CA ASP A 21 -9.64 8.33 -12.98
C ASP A 21 -9.11 6.92 -13.26
N LYS A 22 -9.07 6.54 -14.54
CA LYS A 22 -8.53 5.25 -14.98
C LYS A 22 -7.05 5.11 -14.61
N ALA A 23 -6.26 6.17 -14.79
CA ALA A 23 -4.84 6.17 -14.40
C ALA A 23 -4.64 6.03 -12.88
N CYS A 24 -5.48 6.65 -12.05
CA CYS A 24 -5.44 6.43 -10.60
C CYS A 24 -5.74 4.98 -10.22
N GLU A 25 -6.75 4.35 -10.85
CA GLU A 25 -7.09 2.95 -10.61
C GLU A 25 -5.98 2.00 -11.09
N LEU A 26 -5.40 2.25 -12.27
CA LEU A 26 -4.25 1.51 -12.77
C LEU A 26 -3.06 1.59 -11.79
N PHE A 27 -2.76 2.78 -11.26
CA PHE A 27 -1.72 2.93 -10.24
C PHE A 27 -2.02 2.09 -8.99
N ARG A 28 -3.27 2.09 -8.50
CA ARG A 28 -3.69 1.28 -7.35
C ARG A 28 -3.55 -0.22 -7.61
N ILE A 29 -3.88 -0.67 -8.83
CA ILE A 29 -3.70 -2.05 -9.25
C ILE A 29 -2.20 -2.41 -9.24
N SER A 30 -1.35 -1.62 -9.91
CA SER A 30 0.10 -1.86 -9.92
C SER A 30 0.70 -1.85 -8.51
N TYR A 31 0.29 -0.89 -7.67
CA TYR A 31 0.70 -0.81 -6.26
C TYR A 31 0.32 -2.07 -5.48
N THR A 32 -0.90 -2.58 -5.67
CA THR A 32 -1.39 -3.77 -4.96
C THR A 32 -0.63 -5.03 -5.38
N HIS A 33 -0.15 -5.11 -6.62
CA HIS A 33 0.65 -6.22 -7.14
C HIS A 33 2.15 -6.03 -6.94
N ASN A 34 2.59 -4.95 -6.27
CA ASN A 34 3.99 -4.57 -6.12
C ASN A 34 4.74 -4.42 -7.46
N ASP A 35 4.03 -4.12 -8.56
CA ASP A 35 4.63 -3.84 -9.87
C ASP A 35 5.07 -2.36 -9.93
N TRP A 36 6.20 -2.08 -9.28
CA TRP A 36 6.70 -0.72 -9.11
C TRP A 36 7.14 -0.06 -10.42
N ASP A 37 7.58 -0.85 -11.40
CA ASP A 37 8.01 -0.31 -12.69
C ASP A 37 6.79 0.12 -13.51
N GLU A 38 5.69 -0.63 -13.48
CA GLU A 38 4.42 -0.20 -14.07
C GLU A 38 3.78 0.95 -13.31
N ALA A 39 3.77 0.89 -11.96
CA ALA A 39 3.27 1.98 -11.13
C ALA A 39 3.98 3.31 -11.44
N ASN A 40 5.29 3.29 -11.71
CA ASN A 40 6.02 4.48 -12.11
C ASN A 40 5.61 5.02 -13.48
N LYS A 41 5.41 4.16 -14.49
CA LYS A 41 4.94 4.59 -15.81
C LYS A 41 3.55 5.22 -15.73
N VAL A 42 2.65 4.61 -14.96
CA VAL A 42 1.30 5.13 -14.74
C VAL A 42 1.36 6.49 -14.02
N ALA A 43 2.23 6.65 -13.03
CA ALA A 43 2.44 7.93 -12.35
C ALA A 43 2.95 9.04 -13.30
N ASP A 44 3.91 8.71 -14.17
CA ASP A 44 4.44 9.63 -15.17
C ASP A 44 3.36 10.03 -16.21
N TYR A 45 2.54 9.07 -16.66
CA TYR A 45 1.40 9.33 -17.54
C TYR A 45 0.34 10.22 -16.86
N LEU A 46 -0.06 9.88 -15.62
CA LEU A 46 -1.01 10.67 -14.85
C LEU A 46 -0.54 12.11 -14.68
N HIS A 47 0.75 12.30 -14.36
CA HIS A 47 1.34 13.62 -14.21
C HIS A 47 1.29 14.42 -15.52
N ALA A 48 1.71 13.81 -16.63
CA ALA A 48 1.71 14.46 -17.94
C ALA A 48 0.29 14.89 -18.37
N LEU A 49 -0.69 14.01 -18.16
CA LEU A 49 -2.10 14.27 -18.47
C LEU A 49 -2.67 15.39 -17.59
N ALA A 50 -2.51 15.31 -16.27
CA ALA A 50 -3.00 16.32 -15.33
C ALA A 50 -2.35 17.69 -15.60
N LYS A 51 -1.05 17.71 -15.91
CA LYS A 51 -0.32 18.94 -16.24
C LYS A 51 -0.80 19.57 -17.55
N SER A 52 -1.05 18.76 -18.58
CA SER A 52 -1.60 19.25 -19.84
C SER A 52 -2.96 19.91 -19.63
N LEU A 53 -3.85 19.23 -18.92
CA LEU A 53 -5.19 19.75 -18.58
C LEU A 53 -5.13 21.04 -17.74
N TYR A 54 -4.16 21.13 -16.82
CA TYR A 54 -3.99 22.34 -16.02
C TYR A 54 -3.58 23.54 -16.88
N HIS A 55 -2.66 23.33 -17.83
CA HIS A 55 -2.28 24.38 -18.78
C HIS A 55 -3.45 24.80 -19.70
N ILE A 56 -4.30 23.86 -20.10
CA ILE A 56 -5.53 24.15 -20.86
C ILE A 56 -6.49 24.98 -19.99
N GLN A 57 -6.71 24.59 -18.73
CA GLN A 57 -7.58 25.30 -17.80
C GLN A 57 -7.11 26.75 -17.58
N LEU A 58 -5.80 26.97 -17.39
CA LEU A 58 -5.23 28.31 -17.26
C LEU A 58 -5.47 29.17 -18.50
N ARG A 59 -5.29 28.60 -19.70
CA ARG A 59 -5.54 29.30 -20.96
C ARG A 59 -7.02 29.63 -21.13
N ASN A 60 -7.90 28.68 -20.87
CA ASN A 60 -9.35 28.87 -20.96
C ASN A 60 -9.81 29.96 -19.99
N ALA A 61 -9.32 29.95 -18.75
CA ALA A 61 -9.63 30.98 -17.76
C ALA A 61 -9.18 32.37 -18.20
N ALA A 62 -8.03 32.50 -18.86
CA ALA A 62 -7.57 33.77 -19.44
C ALA A 62 -8.49 34.27 -20.57
N ASP A 63 -9.15 33.35 -21.29
CA ASP A 63 -10.14 33.64 -22.33
C ASP A 63 -11.58 33.79 -21.76
N GLY A 64 -11.76 33.76 -20.43
CA GLY A 64 -13.07 33.83 -19.76
C GLY A 64 -13.93 32.56 -19.93
N LYS A 65 -13.33 31.45 -20.34
CA LYS A 65 -13.99 30.14 -20.50
C LYS A 65 -13.72 29.28 -19.28
N HIS A 66 -14.77 28.71 -18.72
CA HIS A 66 -14.69 27.75 -17.63
C HIS A 66 -15.24 26.41 -18.10
N GLU A 67 -14.37 25.42 -18.20
CA GLU A 67 -14.74 24.04 -18.55
C GLU A 67 -14.65 23.19 -17.29
N THR A 68 -15.74 22.47 -16.99
CA THR A 68 -15.75 21.48 -15.92
C THR A 68 -15.27 20.15 -16.47
N LEU A 69 -14.24 19.57 -15.84
CA LEU A 69 -13.82 18.21 -16.15
C LEU A 69 -14.81 17.21 -15.53
N ASN A 70 -15.25 16.24 -16.31
CA ASN A 70 -16.09 15.14 -15.81
C ASN A 70 -15.21 14.08 -15.12
N THR A 71 -14.61 14.45 -14.00
CA THR A 71 -13.69 13.65 -13.19
C THR A 71 -14.25 13.45 -11.79
N LYS A 72 -13.86 12.35 -11.10
CA LYS A 72 -14.33 12.10 -9.72
C LYS A 72 -13.79 13.10 -8.70
N HIS A 73 -12.63 13.70 -8.98
CA HIS A 73 -11.95 14.66 -8.11
C HIS A 73 -11.62 15.96 -8.89
N PRO A 74 -11.32 17.07 -8.20
CA PRO A 74 -10.80 18.28 -8.86
C PRO A 74 -9.41 18.03 -9.45
N LEU A 75 -9.01 18.81 -10.45
CA LEU A 75 -7.76 18.57 -11.19
C LEU A 75 -6.50 18.57 -10.29
N VAL A 76 -6.48 19.39 -9.24
CA VAL A 76 -5.39 19.45 -8.25
C VAL A 76 -5.12 18.10 -7.60
N PHE A 77 -6.17 17.29 -7.37
CA PHE A 77 -6.02 15.96 -6.80
C PHE A 77 -5.13 15.08 -7.67
N TYR A 78 -5.41 14.98 -8.97
CA TYR A 78 -4.63 14.13 -9.87
C TYR A 78 -3.18 14.62 -10.02
N TYR A 79 -2.99 15.94 -10.01
CA TYR A 79 -1.67 16.54 -10.05
C TYR A 79 -0.85 16.15 -8.80
N ALA A 80 -1.42 16.33 -7.61
CA ALA A 80 -0.80 15.97 -6.34
C ALA A 80 -0.62 14.45 -6.17
N TYR A 81 -1.63 13.66 -6.56
CA TYR A 81 -1.60 12.20 -6.53
C TYR A 81 -0.48 11.64 -7.42
N SER A 82 -0.22 12.25 -8.57
CA SER A 82 0.89 11.83 -9.43
C SER A 82 2.26 12.01 -8.74
N TYR A 83 2.43 13.06 -7.93
CA TYR A 83 3.64 13.25 -7.13
C TYR A 83 3.71 12.31 -5.93
N LEU A 84 2.59 12.04 -5.24
CA LEU A 84 2.50 11.01 -4.21
C LEU A 84 2.90 9.63 -4.76
N ALA A 85 2.39 9.29 -5.94
CA ALA A 85 2.74 8.05 -6.63
C ALA A 85 4.26 7.96 -6.93
N LYS A 86 4.88 9.06 -7.37
CA LYS A 86 6.34 9.14 -7.55
C LYS A 86 7.10 9.01 -6.24
N SER A 87 6.65 9.63 -5.15
CA SER A 87 7.34 9.49 -3.85
C SER A 87 7.32 8.04 -3.37
N ILE A 88 6.20 7.33 -3.54
CA ILE A 88 6.08 5.90 -3.22
C ILE A 88 7.06 5.08 -4.05
N TYR A 89 7.16 5.33 -5.36
CA TYR A 89 8.14 4.64 -6.21
C TYR A 89 9.57 4.83 -5.70
N PHE A 90 9.98 6.07 -5.42
CA PHE A 90 11.33 6.35 -4.93
C PHE A 90 11.59 5.75 -3.54
N GLN A 91 10.59 5.77 -2.65
CA GLN A 91 10.66 5.08 -1.35
C GLN A 91 10.98 3.59 -1.53
N ASN A 92 10.24 2.90 -2.40
CA ASN A 92 10.43 1.47 -2.66
C ASN A 92 11.78 1.15 -3.33
N LYS A 93 12.38 2.09 -4.06
CA LYS A 93 13.74 1.95 -4.60
C LYS A 93 14.84 2.33 -3.59
N GLY A 94 14.50 2.67 -2.35
CA GLY A 94 15.45 3.13 -1.32
C GLY A 94 16.03 4.52 -1.58
N LYS A 95 15.40 5.29 -2.48
CA LYS A 95 15.84 6.62 -2.91
C LYS A 95 15.12 7.70 -2.10
N TYR A 96 15.46 7.77 -0.82
CA TYR A 96 14.71 8.57 0.16
C TYR A 96 14.79 10.07 -0.06
N GLN A 97 15.91 10.57 -0.60
CA GLN A 97 16.04 11.99 -0.95
C GLN A 97 15.07 12.38 -2.08
N GLU A 98 15.02 11.59 -3.15
CA GLU A 98 14.07 11.82 -4.24
C GLU A 98 12.62 11.65 -3.77
N ALA A 99 12.33 10.67 -2.92
CA ALA A 99 11.01 10.50 -2.32
C ALA A 99 10.60 11.77 -1.55
N ARG A 100 11.48 12.29 -0.68
CA ARG A 100 11.29 13.54 0.06
C ARG A 100 10.97 14.71 -0.86
N GLU A 101 11.71 14.87 -1.95
CA GLU A 101 11.48 15.96 -2.91
C GLU A 101 10.08 15.90 -3.55
N TYR A 102 9.58 14.71 -3.87
CA TYR A 102 8.21 14.55 -4.36
C TYR A 102 7.17 14.78 -3.27
N ILE A 103 7.46 14.42 -2.02
CA ILE A 103 6.57 14.71 -0.88
C ILE A 103 6.40 16.22 -0.69
N MET A 104 7.50 16.96 -0.72
CA MET A 104 7.45 18.42 -0.63
C MET A 104 6.62 19.03 -1.76
N LYS A 105 6.67 18.47 -2.98
CA LYS A 105 5.88 18.97 -4.10
C LYS A 105 4.38 18.81 -3.86
N TYR A 106 3.89 17.63 -3.48
CA TYR A 106 2.45 17.45 -3.27
C TYR A 106 1.93 18.07 -1.97
N GLY A 107 2.79 18.25 -0.95
CA GLY A 107 2.42 18.97 0.27
C GLY A 107 2.20 20.47 0.03
N GLU A 108 2.84 21.03 -1.01
CA GLU A 108 2.75 22.44 -1.39
C GLU A 108 1.96 22.61 -2.69
N MET A 109 0.63 22.44 -2.62
CA MET A 109 -0.30 22.61 -3.75
C MET A 109 -1.09 23.92 -3.70
N GLY A 110 -0.78 24.82 -2.75
CA GLY A 110 -1.46 26.12 -2.61
C GLY A 110 -1.24 27.08 -3.78
N TRP A 111 -0.26 26.83 -4.65
CA TRP A 111 -0.01 27.61 -5.86
C TRP A 111 -0.94 27.22 -7.03
N PHE A 112 -1.70 26.12 -6.90
CA PHE A 112 -2.58 25.65 -7.96
C PHE A 112 -3.72 26.66 -8.18
N MET A 113 -3.88 27.15 -9.40
CA MET A 113 -4.86 28.18 -9.71
C MET A 113 -6.22 27.58 -10.06
N GLY A 114 -7.30 28.30 -9.73
CA GLY A 114 -8.66 27.88 -10.03
C GLY A 114 -9.20 26.81 -9.08
N LEU A 115 -8.73 26.80 -7.84
CA LEU A 115 -9.28 25.97 -6.77
C LEU A 115 -10.66 26.48 -6.37
N ASP A 116 -11.62 25.56 -6.32
CA ASP A 116 -12.88 25.73 -5.60
C ASP A 116 -12.76 25.15 -4.18
N GLU A 117 -13.87 25.08 -3.45
CA GLU A 117 -13.90 24.52 -2.10
C GLU A 117 -13.35 23.08 -2.06
N SER A 118 -13.78 22.22 -3.00
CA SER A 118 -13.29 20.84 -3.10
C SER A 118 -11.79 20.77 -3.42
N GLY A 119 -11.29 21.69 -4.25
CA GLY A 119 -9.88 21.83 -4.55
C GLY A 119 -9.06 22.22 -3.33
N HIS A 120 -9.56 23.14 -2.50
CA HIS A 120 -8.90 23.54 -1.26
C HIS A 120 -8.88 22.40 -0.23
N GLU A 121 -9.97 21.64 -0.10
CA GLU A 121 -10.00 20.44 0.74
C GLU A 121 -8.94 19.42 0.33
N GLU A 122 -8.80 19.18 -0.97
CA GLU A 122 -7.77 18.28 -1.52
C GLU A 122 -6.35 18.78 -1.21
N VAL A 123 -6.08 20.09 -1.33
CA VAL A 123 -4.79 20.68 -0.97
C VAL A 123 -4.45 20.43 0.51
N GLU A 124 -5.40 20.65 1.41
CA GLU A 124 -5.19 20.40 2.84
C GLU A 124 -4.98 18.90 3.14
N ARG A 125 -5.74 18.02 2.47
CA ARG A 125 -5.55 16.56 2.60
C ARG A 125 -4.16 16.13 2.15
N PHE A 126 -3.66 16.61 1.01
CA PHE A 126 -2.30 16.30 0.55
C PHE A 126 -1.22 16.89 1.45
N ARG A 127 -1.45 18.08 2.04
CA ARG A 127 -0.53 18.65 3.04
C ARG A 127 -0.43 17.77 4.28
N PHE A 128 -1.56 17.26 4.75
CA PHE A 128 -1.61 16.32 5.87
C PHE A 128 -0.87 15.02 5.54
N LEU A 129 -1.17 14.40 4.39
CA LEU A 129 -0.48 13.19 3.91
C LEU A 129 1.02 13.42 3.74
N ALA A 130 1.44 14.60 3.28
CA ALA A 130 2.86 14.94 3.13
C ALA A 130 3.57 14.93 4.48
N LYS A 131 2.93 15.46 5.52
CA LYS A 131 3.48 15.43 6.88
C LYS A 131 3.68 14.01 7.39
N ALA A 132 2.67 13.14 7.26
CA ALA A 132 2.76 11.74 7.68
C ALA A 132 3.86 10.99 6.91
N ASN A 133 3.88 11.14 5.57
CA ASN A 133 4.87 10.47 4.73
C ASN A 133 6.30 10.98 4.92
N LEU A 134 6.49 12.26 5.28
CA LEU A 134 7.82 12.77 5.64
C LEU A 134 8.38 12.03 6.86
N TYR A 135 7.60 11.83 7.92
CA TYR A 135 8.07 11.05 9.07
C TYR A 135 8.55 9.66 8.66
N THR A 136 7.74 8.95 7.85
CA THR A 136 8.12 7.64 7.32
C THR A 136 9.44 7.70 6.54
N ILE A 137 9.60 8.64 5.61
CA ILE A 137 10.84 8.78 4.82
C ILE A 137 12.06 9.12 5.69
N GLU A 138 11.91 9.97 6.70
CA GLU A 138 13.01 10.29 7.61
C GLU A 138 13.43 9.08 8.44
N LEU A 139 12.48 8.30 8.96
CA LEU A 139 12.77 7.07 9.69
C LEU A 139 13.45 6.02 8.79
N LEU A 140 12.95 5.81 7.58
CA LEU A 140 13.57 4.91 6.61
C LEU A 140 15.02 5.35 6.29
N SER A 141 15.27 6.65 6.27
CA SER A 141 16.61 7.25 6.11
C SER A 141 17.52 7.13 7.34
N GLY A 142 17.04 6.54 8.44
CA GLY A 142 17.83 6.27 9.64
C GLY A 142 17.72 7.33 10.76
N LYS A 143 16.82 8.33 10.65
CA LYS A 143 16.65 9.38 11.66
C LYS A 143 15.77 8.94 12.83
N ARG A 144 16.28 7.97 13.61
CA ARG A 144 15.57 7.37 14.74
C ARG A 144 15.04 8.40 15.74
N GLU A 145 15.74 9.52 15.90
CA GLU A 145 15.39 10.60 16.82
C GLU A 145 13.99 11.18 16.62
N LEU A 146 13.40 11.05 15.41
CA LEU A 146 12.05 11.52 15.11
C LEU A 146 10.95 10.53 15.51
N LEU A 147 11.30 9.32 15.94
CA LEU A 147 10.33 8.27 16.26
C LEU A 147 9.34 8.69 17.38
N PRO A 148 9.76 9.31 18.50
CA PRO A 148 8.82 9.72 19.54
C PRO A 148 7.78 10.74 19.05
N GLU A 149 8.20 11.69 18.21
CA GLU A 149 7.34 12.71 17.63
C GLU A 149 6.36 12.10 16.62
N TYR A 150 6.83 11.11 15.85
CA TYR A 150 5.94 10.38 14.94
C TYR A 150 4.91 9.54 15.69
N VAL A 151 5.31 8.83 16.75
CA VAL A 151 4.38 8.08 17.61
C VAL A 151 3.32 8.99 18.21
N GLN A 152 3.71 10.18 18.70
CA GLN A 152 2.75 11.16 19.19
C GLN A 152 1.79 11.63 18.08
N PHE A 153 2.29 11.82 16.85
CA PHE A 153 1.46 12.15 15.71
C PHE A 153 0.45 11.03 15.40
N LEU A 154 0.87 9.76 15.43
CA LEU A 154 -0.02 8.62 15.18
C LEU A 154 -1.13 8.50 16.23
N HIS A 155 -0.82 8.71 17.51
CA HIS A 155 -1.85 8.74 18.57
C HIS A 155 -2.91 9.85 18.39
N ALA A 156 -2.58 10.90 17.64
CA ALA A 156 -3.51 11.99 17.37
C ALA A 156 -4.27 11.82 16.04
N ASN A 157 -3.96 10.80 15.24
CA ASN A 157 -4.44 10.65 13.87
C ASN A 157 -4.68 9.17 13.52
N ASP A 158 -5.82 8.62 13.93
CA ASP A 158 -6.18 7.21 13.76
C ASP A 158 -6.10 6.73 12.30
N GLU A 159 -6.45 7.58 11.33
CA GLU A 159 -6.40 7.24 9.90
C GLU A 159 -4.97 6.93 9.39
N GLU A 160 -3.95 7.50 10.02
CA GLU A 160 -2.54 7.28 9.67
C GLU A 160 -1.88 6.20 10.52
N LEU A 161 -2.55 5.68 11.55
CA LEU A 161 -1.95 4.74 12.49
C LEU A 161 -1.44 3.47 11.79
N LEU A 162 -2.31 2.81 11.01
CA LEU A 162 -1.95 1.57 10.32
C LEU A 162 -0.83 1.78 9.27
N PRO A 163 -0.93 2.75 8.32
CA PRO A 163 0.17 3.09 7.42
C PRO A 163 1.46 3.48 8.16
N GLY A 164 1.34 4.21 9.26
CA GLY A 164 2.47 4.66 10.07
C GLY A 164 3.23 3.51 10.74
N LEU A 165 2.51 2.54 11.30
CA LEU A 165 3.12 1.33 11.87
C LEU A 165 3.82 0.47 10.81
N VAL A 166 3.30 0.41 9.57
CA VAL A 166 4.01 -0.23 8.45
C VAL A 166 5.36 0.45 8.23
N GLY A 167 5.38 1.79 8.14
CA GLY A 167 6.61 2.56 7.95
C GLY A 167 7.61 2.43 9.09
N ILE A 168 7.14 2.42 10.34
CA ILE A 168 7.99 2.24 11.53
C ILE A 168 8.62 0.84 11.54
N ALA A 169 7.83 -0.21 11.30
CA ALA A 169 8.33 -1.58 11.26
C ALA A 169 9.34 -1.79 10.11
N GLU A 170 9.07 -1.20 8.94
CA GLU A 170 10.01 -1.20 7.81
C GLU A 170 11.32 -0.49 8.17
N ALA A 171 11.26 0.71 8.75
CA ALA A 171 12.43 1.46 9.19
C ALA A 171 13.23 0.71 10.25
N ALA A 172 12.55 0.06 11.21
CA ALA A 172 13.19 -0.76 12.22
C ALA A 172 13.91 -1.97 11.61
N ASN A 173 13.28 -2.63 10.63
CA ASN A 173 13.89 -3.72 9.88
C ASN A 173 15.12 -3.28 9.10
N LEU A 174 15.07 -2.14 8.41
CA LEU A 174 16.19 -1.64 7.61
C LEU A 174 17.38 -1.22 8.46
N ASN A 175 17.11 -0.58 9.59
CA ASN A 175 18.14 0.01 10.45
C ASN A 175 18.49 -0.85 11.68
N ASN A 176 17.91 -2.04 11.81
CA ASN A 176 18.08 -2.98 12.92
C ASN A 176 17.75 -2.35 14.29
N TRP A 177 16.65 -1.61 14.35
CA TRP A 177 16.17 -1.02 15.61
C TRP A 177 15.28 -1.99 16.37
N ASN A 178 15.43 -2.04 17.70
CA ASN A 178 14.41 -2.62 18.56
C ASN A 178 13.26 -1.61 18.74
N ILE A 179 12.04 -2.08 18.53
CA ILE A 179 10.77 -1.34 18.68
C ILE A 179 9.76 -2.10 19.57
N ASP A 180 10.22 -3.02 20.42
CA ASP A 180 9.34 -3.91 21.21
C ASP A 180 8.40 -3.11 22.13
N ASP A 181 8.92 -2.08 22.79
CA ASP A 181 8.11 -1.21 23.65
C ASP A 181 6.98 -0.53 22.86
N LEU A 182 7.28 -0.06 21.65
CA LEU A 182 6.28 0.55 20.77
C LEU A 182 5.24 -0.46 20.29
N LEU A 183 5.66 -1.68 19.94
CA LEU A 183 4.72 -2.73 19.54
C LEU A 183 3.82 -3.16 20.70
N ASN A 184 4.33 -3.13 21.94
CA ASN A 184 3.51 -3.36 23.13
C ASN A 184 2.48 -2.24 23.35
N ASP A 185 2.89 -0.98 23.13
CA ASP A 185 1.99 0.18 23.26
C ASP A 185 0.82 0.13 22.24
N PHE A 186 1.07 -0.36 21.03
CA PHE A 186 0.07 -0.49 19.95
C PHE A 186 -0.53 -1.90 19.80
N ALA A 187 -0.30 -2.81 20.75
CA ALA A 187 -0.72 -4.22 20.62
C ALA A 187 -2.24 -4.36 20.39
N HIS A 188 -3.05 -3.56 21.09
CA HIS A 188 -4.50 -3.59 20.94
C HIS A 188 -4.95 -3.10 19.55
N ASP A 189 -4.33 -2.05 19.02
CA ASP A 189 -4.64 -1.53 17.69
C ASP A 189 -4.33 -2.56 16.60
N ILE A 190 -3.19 -3.26 16.74
CA ILE A 190 -2.77 -4.32 15.82
C ILE A 190 -3.80 -5.47 15.78
N GLU A 191 -4.36 -5.85 16.93
CA GLU A 191 -5.44 -6.86 17.01
C GLU A 191 -6.71 -6.38 16.30
N ILE A 192 -7.08 -5.11 16.43
CA ILE A 192 -8.25 -4.52 15.75
C ILE A 192 -8.06 -4.58 14.23
N PHE A 193 -6.85 -4.31 13.73
CA PHE A 193 -6.57 -4.28 12.29
C PHE A 193 -6.76 -5.65 11.62
N GLU A 194 -6.62 -6.77 12.35
CA GLU A 194 -6.90 -8.10 11.81
C GLU A 194 -8.36 -8.23 11.33
N GLY A 195 -9.28 -7.55 12.03
CA GLY A 195 -10.71 -7.52 11.76
C GLY A 195 -11.14 -6.60 10.62
N TYR A 196 -10.23 -5.84 10.00
CA TYR A 196 -10.60 -4.94 8.92
C TYR A 196 -11.05 -5.69 7.66
N GLU A 197 -12.26 -5.34 7.20
CA GLU A 197 -12.92 -5.93 6.03
C GLU A 197 -12.76 -5.08 4.76
N ASP A 198 -12.48 -3.78 4.89
CA ASP A 198 -12.31 -2.92 3.73
C ASP A 198 -10.98 -3.23 3.01
N ARG A 199 -11.03 -3.21 1.67
CA ARG A 199 -9.91 -3.61 0.82
C ARG A 199 -8.66 -2.75 1.04
N GLY A 200 -8.83 -1.46 1.35
CA GLY A 200 -7.72 -0.51 1.49
C GLY A 200 -6.89 -0.83 2.74
N ASN A 201 -7.56 -0.92 3.88
CA ASN A 201 -6.91 -1.25 5.14
C ASN A 201 -6.37 -2.69 5.16
N ARG A 202 -7.03 -3.62 4.44
CA ARG A 202 -6.50 -4.99 4.29
C ARG A 202 -5.12 -5.01 3.65
N VAL A 203 -4.87 -4.19 2.63
CA VAL A 203 -3.56 -4.10 1.97
C VAL A 203 -2.50 -3.61 2.96
N TYR A 204 -2.77 -2.57 3.74
CA TYR A 204 -1.82 -2.09 4.75
C TYR A 204 -1.62 -3.08 5.90
N TYR A 205 -2.68 -3.77 6.34
CA TYR A 205 -2.57 -4.80 7.37
C TYR A 205 -1.65 -5.94 6.93
N VAL A 206 -1.81 -6.44 5.70
CA VAL A 206 -0.90 -7.47 5.16
C VAL A 206 0.54 -6.97 5.11
N LYS A 207 0.77 -5.71 4.71
CA LYS A 207 2.11 -5.10 4.74
C LYS A 207 2.67 -5.03 6.15
N LEU A 208 1.87 -4.64 7.14
CA LEU A 208 2.28 -4.56 8.55
C LEU A 208 2.70 -5.94 9.06
N VAL A 209 1.83 -6.94 8.89
CA VAL A 209 2.08 -8.32 9.31
C VAL A 209 3.35 -8.87 8.67
N ASN A 210 3.60 -8.58 7.39
CA ASN A 210 4.84 -8.98 6.71
C ASN A 210 6.08 -8.30 7.32
N GLN A 211 6.01 -7.00 7.63
CA GLN A 211 7.11 -6.30 8.30
C GLN A 211 7.35 -6.83 9.72
N LEU A 212 6.29 -7.14 10.47
CA LEU A 212 6.39 -7.72 11.81
C LEU A 212 6.98 -9.14 11.77
N ALA A 213 6.59 -9.96 10.80
CA ALA A 213 7.20 -11.28 10.60
C ALA A 213 8.72 -11.16 10.40
N ILE A 214 9.17 -10.29 9.49
CA ILE A 214 10.60 -10.04 9.24
C ILE A 214 11.30 -9.55 10.52
N TYR A 215 10.67 -8.62 11.25
CA TYR A 215 11.19 -8.08 12.49
C TYR A 215 11.45 -9.19 13.52
N TYR A 216 10.43 -10.00 13.81
CA TYR A 216 10.56 -11.07 14.79
C TYR A 216 11.50 -12.20 14.33
N PHE A 217 11.61 -12.47 13.03
CA PHE A 217 12.64 -13.36 12.49
C PHE A 217 14.06 -12.86 12.80
N LYS A 218 14.31 -11.55 12.61
CA LYS A 218 15.62 -10.93 12.92
C LYS A 218 15.95 -10.95 14.41
N GLN A 219 14.94 -10.88 15.28
CA GLN A 219 15.11 -10.99 16.73
C GLN A 219 15.23 -12.45 17.23
N GLY A 220 15.16 -13.44 16.35
CA GLY A 220 15.18 -14.86 16.73
C GLY A 220 13.90 -15.34 17.43
N GLN A 221 12.82 -14.55 17.39
CA GLN A 221 11.52 -14.89 17.95
C GLN A 221 10.67 -15.66 16.93
N TYR A 222 11.16 -16.83 16.51
CA TYR A 222 10.61 -17.60 15.38
C TYR A 222 9.14 -17.96 15.53
N THR A 223 8.69 -18.34 16.72
CA THR A 223 7.28 -18.68 16.96
C THR A 223 6.37 -17.48 16.73
N VAL A 224 6.77 -16.28 17.18
CA VAL A 224 5.98 -15.05 16.97
C VAL A 224 5.97 -14.68 15.48
N ALA A 225 7.13 -14.73 14.84
CA ALA A 225 7.26 -14.44 13.40
C ALA A 225 6.36 -15.35 12.55
N LEU A 226 6.33 -16.65 12.84
CA LEU A 226 5.51 -17.63 12.12
C LEU A 226 4.01 -17.42 12.34
N ASN A 227 3.58 -16.89 13.49
CA ASN A 227 2.17 -16.52 13.70
C ASN A 227 1.74 -15.41 12.73
N TYR A 228 2.59 -14.39 12.53
CA TYR A 228 2.33 -13.34 11.55
C TYR A 228 2.31 -13.90 10.11
N VAL A 229 3.24 -14.78 9.75
CA VAL A 229 3.22 -15.45 8.43
C VAL A 229 1.90 -16.20 8.20
N LEU A 230 1.42 -16.95 9.19
CA LEU A 230 0.15 -17.68 9.11
C LEU A 230 -1.06 -16.76 9.01
N ALA A 231 -1.07 -15.63 9.73
CA ALA A 231 -2.12 -14.62 9.64
C ALA A 231 -2.19 -14.00 8.24
N SER A 232 -1.04 -13.68 7.64
CA SER A 232 -0.94 -13.21 6.25
C SER A 232 -1.41 -14.28 5.26
N LEU A 233 -0.98 -15.54 5.41
CA LEU A 233 -1.39 -16.65 4.53
C LEU A 233 -2.90 -16.83 4.52
N LYS A 234 -3.52 -16.86 5.71
CA LYS A 234 -4.98 -16.98 5.86
C LYS A 234 -5.73 -15.87 5.13
N SER A 235 -5.16 -14.66 5.09
CA SER A 235 -5.72 -13.50 4.39
C SER A 235 -5.53 -13.58 2.87
N SER A 236 -4.38 -14.06 2.43
CA SER A 236 -4.03 -14.19 1.00
C SER A 236 -4.80 -15.31 0.29
N VAL A 237 -5.19 -16.38 0.98
CA VAL A 237 -6.01 -17.45 0.36
C VAL A 237 -7.42 -16.96 -0.04
N SER A 238 -7.91 -15.90 0.59
CA SER A 238 -9.20 -15.27 0.24
C SER A 238 -9.12 -14.15 -0.81
N ALA A 239 -7.92 -13.65 -1.09
CA ALA A 239 -7.68 -12.55 -2.02
C ALA A 239 -6.85 -13.08 -3.20
N GLU A 240 -7.28 -12.86 -4.43
CA GLU A 240 -6.56 -13.29 -5.65
C GLU A 240 -5.22 -12.52 -5.83
N THR A 241 -4.29 -12.59 -4.87
CA THR A 241 -3.00 -11.89 -4.80
C THR A 241 -1.87 -12.92 -4.79
N ASP A 242 -1.56 -13.47 -5.98
CA ASP A 242 -0.63 -14.60 -6.16
C ASP A 242 0.82 -14.33 -5.75
N GLY A 243 1.27 -13.06 -5.79
CA GLY A 243 2.67 -12.69 -5.51
C GLY A 243 3.05 -12.80 -4.03
N ASP A 244 2.19 -12.26 -3.16
CA ASP A 244 2.44 -12.26 -1.71
C ASP A 244 2.33 -13.67 -1.13
N PHE A 245 1.41 -14.49 -1.65
CA PHE A 245 1.24 -15.89 -1.23
C PHE A 245 2.52 -16.71 -1.41
N ARG A 246 3.20 -16.60 -2.57
CA ARG A 246 4.46 -17.33 -2.83
C ARG A 246 5.56 -16.94 -1.86
N THR A 247 5.67 -15.64 -1.56
CA THR A 247 6.68 -15.12 -0.62
C THR A 247 6.40 -15.65 0.79
N LEU A 248 5.13 -15.67 1.22
CA LEU A 248 4.72 -16.18 2.52
C LEU A 248 4.93 -17.69 2.67
N VAL A 249 4.62 -18.47 1.63
CA VAL A 249 4.92 -19.90 1.57
C VAL A 249 6.43 -20.11 1.70
N ALA A 250 7.24 -19.41 0.89
CA ALA A 250 8.69 -19.53 0.95
C ALA A 250 9.26 -19.18 2.33
N LEU A 251 8.75 -18.13 2.98
CA LEU A 251 9.12 -17.75 4.34
C LEU A 251 8.75 -18.84 5.34
N PHE A 252 7.53 -19.38 5.30
CA PHE A 252 7.13 -20.45 6.21
C PHE A 252 8.00 -21.69 6.02
N GLU A 253 8.24 -22.10 4.77
CA GLU A 253 9.08 -23.25 4.45
C GLU A 253 10.51 -23.09 4.93
N ALA A 254 11.10 -21.89 4.79
CA ALA A 254 12.46 -21.61 5.22
C ALA A 254 12.67 -21.77 6.74
N TYR A 255 11.60 -21.60 7.52
CA TYR A 255 11.64 -21.68 8.99
C TYR A 255 10.78 -22.84 9.55
N ARG A 256 10.35 -23.77 8.71
CA ARG A 256 9.43 -24.87 9.08
C ARG A 256 9.93 -25.69 10.27
N ASP A 257 11.24 -25.96 10.32
CA ASP A 257 11.86 -26.76 11.39
C ASP A 257 11.80 -26.08 12.76
N LEU A 258 11.59 -24.76 12.78
CA LEU A 258 11.41 -23.97 14.00
C LEU A 258 9.93 -23.75 14.36
N ALA A 259 9.01 -24.18 13.50
CA ALA A 259 7.59 -24.08 13.73
C ALA A 259 7.10 -25.11 14.76
N THR A 260 6.19 -24.70 15.63
CA THR A 260 5.51 -25.63 16.54
C THR A 260 4.60 -26.59 15.77
N SER A 261 4.25 -27.74 16.35
CA SER A 261 3.32 -28.69 15.74
C SER A 261 1.98 -28.06 15.38
N SER A 262 1.46 -27.17 16.25
CA SER A 262 0.21 -26.44 16.00
C SER A 262 0.32 -25.49 14.80
N GLN A 263 1.46 -24.77 14.66
CA GLN A 263 1.70 -23.89 13.51
C GLN A 263 1.82 -24.68 12.20
N GLN A 264 2.45 -25.86 12.23
CA GLN A 264 2.52 -26.74 11.06
C GLN A 264 1.13 -27.27 10.65
N GLU A 265 0.29 -27.65 11.62
CA GLU A 265 -1.10 -28.07 11.38
C GLU A 265 -1.94 -26.92 10.81
N GLN A 266 -1.79 -25.72 11.36
CA GLN A 266 -2.48 -24.53 10.86
C GLN A 266 -2.07 -24.19 9.43
N TYR A 267 -0.77 -24.26 9.13
CA TYR A 267 -0.23 -24.06 7.78
C TYR A 267 -0.84 -25.03 6.78
N GLN A 268 -0.82 -26.33 7.10
CA GLN A 268 -1.42 -27.37 6.25
C GLN A 268 -2.91 -27.11 6.01
N THR A 269 -3.65 -26.75 7.07
CA THR A 269 -5.07 -26.40 6.98
C THR A 269 -5.32 -25.22 6.05
N ILE A 270 -4.49 -24.16 6.13
CA ILE A 270 -4.61 -22.99 5.26
C ILE A 270 -4.39 -23.37 3.80
N LEU A 271 -3.33 -24.14 3.50
CA LEU A 271 -3.03 -24.57 2.13
C LEU A 271 -4.11 -25.48 1.55
N LEU A 272 -4.61 -26.45 2.32
CA LEU A 272 -5.68 -27.35 1.89
C LEU A 272 -6.98 -26.59 1.60
N ARG A 273 -7.35 -25.62 2.44
CA ARG A 273 -8.50 -24.75 2.18
C ARG A 273 -8.33 -23.92 0.90
N GLY A 274 -7.12 -23.43 0.65
CA GLY A 274 -6.81 -22.71 -0.60
C GLY A 274 -7.04 -23.56 -1.83
N LEU A 275 -6.56 -24.81 -1.82
CA LEU A 275 -6.77 -25.77 -2.92
C LEU A 275 -8.26 -26.05 -3.18
N HIS A 276 -9.09 -26.10 -2.14
CA HIS A 276 -10.54 -26.29 -2.30
C HIS A 276 -11.27 -25.06 -2.87
N ASN A 277 -10.72 -23.86 -2.69
CA ASN A 277 -11.30 -22.61 -3.18
C ASN A 277 -10.88 -22.25 -4.62
N GLU A 278 -9.82 -22.88 -5.16
CA GLU A 278 -9.42 -22.71 -6.56
C GLU A 278 -10.48 -23.29 -7.51
N LYS A 279 -11.07 -22.44 -8.36
CA LYS A 279 -12.02 -22.87 -9.40
C LYS A 279 -11.36 -23.86 -10.35
N GLY A 280 -11.77 -25.13 -10.26
CA GLY A 280 -11.35 -26.19 -11.19
C GLY A 280 -10.45 -27.27 -10.58
N PHE A 281 -10.00 -27.11 -9.33
CA PHE A 281 -9.20 -28.12 -8.64
C PHE A 281 -10.01 -28.79 -7.52
N ASN A 282 -10.55 -29.98 -7.79
CA ASN A 282 -11.21 -30.80 -6.78
C ASN A 282 -10.35 -32.03 -6.49
N LEU A 283 -9.68 -32.06 -5.34
CA LEU A 283 -8.87 -33.20 -4.89
C LEU A 283 -9.68 -34.52 -4.82
N GLY A 284 -10.99 -34.42 -4.59
CA GLY A 284 -11.92 -35.55 -4.66
C GLY A 284 -12.03 -36.17 -6.06
N ASN A 285 -11.88 -35.39 -7.12
CA ASN A 285 -11.84 -35.92 -8.50
C ASN A 285 -10.55 -36.72 -8.79
N TYR A 286 -9.52 -36.56 -7.96
CA TYR A 286 -8.24 -37.26 -8.07
C TYR A 286 -8.03 -38.32 -6.97
N GLY A 287 -9.04 -38.58 -6.13
CA GLY A 287 -8.94 -39.56 -5.04
C GLY A 287 -8.02 -39.14 -3.89
N LEU A 288 -7.70 -37.84 -3.77
CA LEU A 288 -6.81 -37.26 -2.77
C LEU A 288 -7.57 -36.46 -1.70
N GLY A 289 -8.84 -36.80 -1.45
CA GLY A 289 -9.64 -36.13 -0.42
C GLY A 289 -9.04 -36.36 0.97
N VAL A 290 -8.87 -35.28 1.73
CA VAL A 290 -8.46 -35.36 3.14
C VAL A 290 -9.71 -35.71 3.96
N SER A 291 -9.65 -36.82 4.69
CA SER A 291 -10.68 -37.25 5.66
C SER A 291 -10.64 -36.42 6.93
#